data_AF-A0A819B0I4-F1
#
_entry.id   AF-A0A819B0I4-F1
#
_cell.length_a   1.000
_cell.length_b   1.000
_cell.length_c   1.000
_cell.angle_alpha   90.00
_cell.angle_beta   90.00
_cell.angle_gamma   90.00
#
_symmetry.space_group_name_H-M   'P 1'
#
loop_
_entity.id
_entity.type
_entity.pdbx_description
1 polymer ?
#
loop_
_entity_poly.entity_id
_entity_poly.type
_entity_poly.pdbx_seq_one_letter_code
_entity_poly.pdbx_strand_id
1 'polypeptide(L)'
;LKEPTVITYDGHDYVFEGFSVLYHVSLANVNDCIVVYHNIDYAIGLEEESPLEHYTIEELDLLQQYLLIDVCELYNIQWRPLNNNNDISTCTCYHFFPRFARILPDNGKELLHPAEQIQYFLKHIKPLMPNDLYSRCKSMSVDAWDKYVSKVQGSIVWFPKHHPAAIRLDQLDRENSSYPVIVHFGIRPAVLSIQYNQEYRQAYKSYLKVFFLLKNRTPIEEDKANLRDKEQRLKQIVAKHAEQLKREIVVEISSEYAYRTGFKSDIIQHSLLLSSLHDHLRFHQSLTELENQ
;
A
#
# COMPACT_ATOMS: atom_id res chain seq x y z
N LEU A 1 11.56 7.27 -3.71
CA LEU A 1 12.19 5.97 -3.39
C LEU A 1 13.61 5.94 -3.96
N LYS A 2 14.56 5.21 -3.36
CA LYS A 2 15.95 5.14 -3.88
C LYS A 2 16.03 4.47 -5.24
N GLU A 3 15.12 3.54 -5.54
CA GLU A 3 15.03 2.89 -6.84
C GLU A 3 13.57 2.56 -7.17
N PRO A 4 12.98 3.13 -8.23
CA PRO A 4 11.63 2.79 -8.66
C PRO A 4 11.56 1.39 -9.28
N THR A 5 10.36 0.86 -9.46
CA THR A 5 10.12 -0.31 -10.29
C THR A 5 10.31 0.08 -11.76
N VAL A 6 11.12 -0.70 -12.47
CA VAL A 6 11.45 -0.48 -13.87
C VAL A 6 11.20 -1.75 -14.66
N ILE A 7 10.54 -1.62 -15.81
CA ILE A 7 10.34 -2.70 -16.77
C ILE A 7 11.17 -2.39 -18.02
N THR A 8 12.12 -3.26 -18.34
CA THR A 8 12.87 -3.15 -19.60
C THR A 8 12.12 -3.90 -20.71
N TYR A 9 11.76 -3.18 -21.76
CA TYR A 9 11.08 -3.71 -22.94
C TYR A 9 11.66 -3.08 -24.22
N ASP A 10 11.94 -3.92 -25.21
CA ASP A 10 12.50 -3.51 -26.52
C ASP A 10 13.71 -2.55 -26.41
N GLY A 11 14.65 -2.85 -25.49
CA GLY A 11 15.85 -2.05 -25.27
C GLY A 11 15.64 -0.74 -24.49
N HIS A 12 14.44 -0.51 -23.95
CA HIS A 12 14.08 0.72 -23.24
C HIS A 12 13.55 0.43 -21.85
N ASP A 13 13.83 1.35 -20.92
CA ASP A 13 13.39 1.26 -19.53
C ASP A 13 12.14 2.11 -19.31
N TYR A 14 11.07 1.45 -18.87
CA TYR A 14 9.81 2.07 -18.48
C TYR A 14 9.71 2.11 -16.96
N VAL A 15 9.53 3.30 -16.39
CA VAL A 15 9.52 3.54 -14.94
C VAL A 15 8.09 3.63 -14.44
N PHE A 16 7.81 3.00 -13.31
CA PHE A 16 6.52 3.12 -12.64
C PHE A 16 6.24 4.57 -12.24
N GLU A 17 5.04 5.06 -12.54
CA GLU A 17 4.66 6.45 -12.29
C GLU A 17 3.25 6.63 -11.72
N GLY A 18 2.70 5.56 -11.14
CA GLY A 18 1.39 5.57 -10.51
C GLY A 18 0.39 4.68 -11.23
N PHE A 19 -0.88 5.00 -11.08
CA PHE A 19 -1.98 4.21 -11.62
C PHE A 19 -2.83 5.05 -12.55
N SER A 20 -3.31 4.41 -13.60
CA SER A 20 -4.43 4.91 -14.39
C SER A 20 -5.73 4.31 -13.85
N VAL A 21 -6.82 5.06 -13.96
CA VAL A 21 -8.16 4.60 -13.63
C VAL A 21 -9.05 4.72 -14.86
N LEU A 22 -9.75 3.64 -15.19
CA LEU A 22 -10.81 3.65 -16.19
C LEU A 22 -12.15 3.49 -15.49
N TYR A 23 -13.10 4.34 -15.87
CA TYR A 23 -14.42 4.43 -15.25
C TYR A 23 -15.52 4.38 -16.32
N HIS A 24 -16.72 3.97 -15.92
CA HIS A 24 -17.85 3.80 -16.84
C HIS A 24 -18.64 5.09 -17.12
N VAL A 25 -18.38 6.16 -16.36
CA VAL A 25 -19.10 7.44 -16.42
C VAL A 25 -18.12 8.59 -16.30
N SER A 26 -18.23 9.60 -17.17
CA SER A 26 -17.42 10.82 -17.14
C SER A 26 -17.38 11.44 -15.74
N LEU A 27 -16.17 11.66 -15.21
CA LEU A 27 -15.97 12.36 -13.95
C LEU A 27 -15.84 13.87 -14.21
N ALA A 28 -16.94 14.61 -14.12
CA ALA A 28 -16.87 16.07 -14.19
C ALA A 28 -16.53 16.65 -12.81
N ASN A 29 -15.51 17.51 -12.74
CA ASN A 29 -15.20 18.37 -11.58
C ASN A 29 -14.99 17.63 -10.24
N VAL A 30 -14.26 16.51 -10.24
CA VAL A 30 -13.87 15.86 -8.98
C VAL A 30 -12.68 16.61 -8.37
N ASN A 31 -12.85 17.12 -7.16
CA ASN A 31 -11.76 17.75 -6.40
C ASN A 31 -10.73 16.71 -5.95
N ASP A 32 -9.51 17.16 -5.66
CA ASP A 32 -8.45 16.30 -5.12
C ASP A 32 -8.93 15.51 -3.90
N CYS A 33 -8.59 14.22 -3.87
CA CYS A 33 -8.79 13.38 -2.70
C CYS A 33 -7.66 13.65 -1.70
N ILE A 34 -8.00 14.26 -0.57
CA ILE A 34 -7.05 14.56 0.51
C ILE A 34 -7.04 13.41 1.51
N VAL A 35 -5.86 12.82 1.72
CA VAL A 35 -5.69 11.70 2.65
C VAL A 35 -4.43 11.83 3.47
N VAL A 36 -4.55 11.48 4.76
CA VAL A 36 -3.42 11.44 5.67
C VAL A 36 -2.96 9.99 5.83
N TYR A 37 -1.78 9.67 5.29
CA TYR A 37 -1.19 8.34 5.41
C TYR A 37 0.18 8.44 6.07
N HIS A 38 0.40 7.67 7.15
CA HIS A 38 1.61 7.77 7.98
C HIS A 38 1.97 9.21 8.42
N ASN A 39 0.98 10.01 8.80
CA ASN A 39 1.13 11.44 9.17
C ASN A 39 1.70 12.33 8.06
N ILE A 40 1.52 11.93 6.80
CA ILE A 40 1.82 12.74 5.63
C ILE A 40 0.50 13.05 4.94
N ASP A 41 0.26 14.32 4.66
CA ASP A 41 -0.89 14.77 3.90
C ASP A 41 -0.61 14.57 2.41
N TYR A 42 -1.40 13.73 1.77
CA TYR A 42 -1.38 13.49 0.33
C TYR A 42 -2.60 14.16 -0.29
N ALA A 43 -2.40 14.80 -1.45
CA ALA A 43 -3.45 15.22 -2.35
C ALA A 43 -3.37 14.36 -3.60
N ILE A 44 -4.42 13.60 -3.87
CA ILE A 44 -4.52 12.73 -5.04
C ILE A 44 -5.43 13.43 -6.04
N GLY A 45 -4.81 14.03 -7.06
CA GLY A 45 -5.50 14.62 -8.20
C GLY A 45 -5.78 13.58 -9.28
N LEU A 46 -6.79 13.87 -10.12
CA LEU A 46 -7.09 13.12 -11.32
C LEU A 46 -6.78 14.00 -12.53
N GLU A 47 -5.94 13.50 -13.42
CA GLU A 47 -5.62 14.15 -14.68
C GLU A 47 -6.23 13.34 -15.82
N GLU A 48 -6.99 14.02 -16.69
CA GLU A 48 -7.54 13.38 -17.87
C GLU A 48 -6.45 13.19 -18.92
N GLU A 49 -6.27 11.96 -19.37
CA GLU A 49 -5.31 11.62 -20.42
C GLU A 49 -6.00 10.83 -21.55
N SER A 50 -5.36 10.85 -22.72
CA SER A 50 -5.81 10.04 -23.85
C SER A 50 -5.74 8.55 -23.48
N PRO A 51 -6.76 7.76 -23.84
CA PRO A 51 -6.76 6.34 -23.54
C PRO A 51 -5.61 5.63 -24.26
N LEU A 52 -5.11 4.55 -23.65
CA LEU A 52 -4.20 3.64 -24.33
C LEU A 52 -4.88 3.07 -25.59
N GLU A 53 -4.10 2.85 -26.64
CA GLU A 53 -4.61 2.16 -27.82
C GLU A 53 -4.37 0.65 -27.69
N HIS A 54 -5.26 -0.15 -28.29
CA HIS A 54 -5.09 -1.60 -28.50
C HIS A 54 -5.03 -2.51 -27.25
N TYR A 55 -5.48 -2.04 -26.09
CA TYR A 55 -5.64 -2.88 -24.89
C TYR A 55 -7.03 -3.54 -24.82
N THR A 56 -7.15 -4.54 -23.94
CA THR A 56 -8.44 -5.17 -23.57
C THR A 56 -8.76 -4.92 -22.11
N ILE A 57 -10.06 -4.88 -21.76
CA ILE A 57 -10.50 -4.73 -20.37
C ILE A 57 -10.00 -5.91 -19.51
N GLU A 58 -9.94 -7.12 -20.07
CA GLU A 58 -9.45 -8.31 -19.39
C GLU A 58 -7.97 -8.17 -18.95
N GLU A 59 -7.12 -7.53 -19.76
CA GLU A 59 -5.73 -7.25 -19.37
C GLU A 59 -5.67 -6.32 -18.15
N LEU A 60 -6.52 -5.30 -18.10
CA LEU A 60 -6.58 -4.38 -16.96
C LEU A 60 -7.09 -5.09 -15.70
N ASP A 61 -8.12 -5.94 -15.85
CA ASP A 61 -8.68 -6.71 -14.76
C ASP A 61 -7.68 -7.73 -14.18
N LEU A 62 -6.89 -8.37 -15.03
CA LEU A 62 -5.82 -9.27 -14.59
C LEU A 62 -4.74 -8.54 -13.80
N LEU A 63 -4.33 -7.34 -14.26
CA LEU A 63 -3.36 -6.51 -13.53
C LEU A 63 -3.93 -6.03 -12.19
N GLN A 64 -5.20 -5.59 -12.17
CA GLN A 64 -5.90 -5.18 -10.96
C GLN A 64 -6.01 -6.34 -9.96
N GLN A 65 -6.46 -7.51 -10.41
CA GLN A 65 -6.62 -8.70 -9.59
C GLN A 65 -5.28 -9.11 -8.97
N TYR A 66 -4.24 -9.22 -9.78
CA TYR A 66 -2.92 -9.61 -9.31
C TYR A 66 -2.36 -8.63 -8.27
N LEU A 67 -2.36 -7.33 -8.58
CA LEU A 67 -1.71 -6.34 -7.72
C LEU A 67 -2.54 -5.96 -6.50
N LEU A 68 -3.80 -5.59 -6.69
CA LEU A 68 -4.62 -4.99 -5.64
C LEU A 68 -5.28 -6.05 -4.76
N ILE A 69 -5.58 -7.23 -5.30
CA ILE A 69 -6.32 -8.27 -4.59
C ILE A 69 -5.38 -9.38 -4.13
N ASP A 70 -4.59 -9.98 -5.02
CA ASP A 70 -3.76 -11.15 -4.68
C ASP A 70 -2.49 -10.78 -3.90
N VAL A 71 -1.88 -9.63 -4.20
CA VAL A 71 -0.66 -9.16 -3.52
C VAL A 71 -0.99 -8.18 -2.38
N CYS A 72 -1.81 -7.15 -2.61
CA CYS A 72 -2.12 -6.13 -1.60
C CYS A 72 -3.26 -6.53 -0.64
N GLU A 73 -4.02 -7.58 -0.93
CA GLU A 73 -5.13 -8.06 -0.10
C GLU A 73 -6.18 -6.97 0.21
N LEU A 74 -6.48 -6.08 -0.75
CA LEU A 74 -7.47 -5.01 -0.61
C LEU A 74 -8.92 -5.54 -0.70
N TYR A 75 -9.26 -6.54 0.11
CA TYR A 75 -10.54 -7.25 0.11
C TYR A 75 -11.72 -6.42 0.62
N ASN A 76 -11.45 -5.39 1.43
CA ASN A 76 -12.50 -4.54 2.00
C ASN A 76 -12.99 -3.47 1.01
N ILE A 77 -12.37 -3.36 -0.16
CA ILE A 77 -12.83 -2.47 -1.22
C ILE A 77 -13.95 -3.16 -1.99
N GLN A 78 -15.06 -2.46 -2.13
CA GLN A 78 -16.22 -2.91 -2.85
C GLN A 78 -16.02 -2.68 -4.36
N TRP A 79 -15.25 -3.56 -5.01
CA TRP A 79 -14.86 -3.44 -6.43
C TRP A 79 -16.04 -3.56 -7.40
N ARG A 80 -17.12 -4.24 -7.03
CA ARG A 80 -18.32 -4.45 -7.85
C ARG A 80 -19.55 -3.78 -7.21
N PRO A 81 -20.63 -3.48 -7.96
CA PRO A 81 -21.85 -2.92 -7.38
C PRO A 81 -22.48 -3.81 -6.29
N LEU A 82 -22.99 -3.19 -5.20
CA LEU A 82 -23.75 -3.89 -4.16
C LEU A 82 -24.95 -4.58 -4.81
N ASN A 83 -25.03 -5.91 -4.66
CA ASN A 83 -26.03 -6.87 -5.20
C ASN A 83 -25.50 -7.81 -6.30
N ASN A 84 -24.35 -7.52 -6.91
CA ASN A 84 -23.80 -8.35 -7.99
C ASN A 84 -22.39 -8.90 -7.68
N ASN A 85 -22.00 -8.97 -6.41
CA ASN A 85 -20.63 -9.33 -6.00
C ASN A 85 -20.16 -10.70 -6.53
N ASN A 86 -21.10 -11.64 -6.74
CA ASN A 86 -20.79 -13.00 -7.21
C ASN A 86 -21.16 -13.23 -8.68
N ASP A 87 -21.71 -12.23 -9.37
CA ASP A 87 -22.07 -12.36 -10.78
C ASP A 87 -20.86 -12.02 -11.63
N ILE A 88 -20.22 -13.05 -12.19
CA ILE A 88 -19.08 -12.94 -13.10
C ILE A 88 -19.37 -12.01 -14.30
N SER A 89 -20.63 -11.88 -14.71
CA SER A 89 -21.03 -10.99 -15.81
C SER A 89 -21.00 -9.50 -15.46
N THR A 90 -20.88 -9.14 -14.18
CA THR A 90 -20.87 -7.74 -13.74
C THR A 90 -19.45 -7.19 -13.67
N CYS A 91 -19.22 -6.09 -14.37
CA CYS A 91 -17.96 -5.35 -14.39
C CYS A 91 -17.60 -4.74 -13.02
N THR A 92 -16.32 -4.46 -12.78
CA THR A 92 -15.92 -3.65 -11.63
C THR A 92 -16.34 -2.19 -11.83
N CYS A 93 -16.54 -1.46 -10.73
CA CYS A 93 -16.90 -0.04 -10.78
C CYS A 93 -15.81 0.79 -11.46
N TYR A 94 -14.55 0.42 -11.19
CA TYR A 94 -13.33 1.05 -11.71
C TYR A 94 -12.33 -0.02 -12.13
N HIS A 95 -11.53 0.28 -13.14
CA HIS A 95 -10.37 -0.51 -13.55
C HIS A 95 -9.11 0.29 -13.23
N PHE A 96 -8.43 -0.06 -12.15
CA PHE A 96 -7.14 0.49 -11.77
C PHE A 96 -6.02 -0.39 -12.30
N PHE A 97 -5.08 0.21 -13.01
CA PHE A 97 -3.93 -0.52 -13.54
C PHE A 97 -2.66 0.32 -13.42
N PRO A 98 -1.51 -0.32 -13.17
CA PRO A 98 -0.24 0.37 -13.02
C PRO A 98 0.20 1.01 -14.35
N ARG A 99 0.85 2.15 -14.23
CA ARG A 99 1.37 2.92 -15.35
C ARG A 99 2.89 2.89 -15.33
N PHE A 100 3.47 2.45 -16.44
CA PHE A 100 4.90 2.43 -16.68
C PHE A 100 5.19 3.28 -17.90
N ALA A 101 6.06 4.26 -17.78
CA ALA A 101 6.32 5.22 -18.84
C ALA A 101 7.80 5.49 -19.05
N ARG A 102 8.10 5.95 -20.26
CA ARG A 102 9.38 6.54 -20.61
C ARG A 102 9.18 7.92 -21.24
N ILE A 103 10.17 8.77 -21.05
CA ILE A 103 10.21 10.10 -21.67
C ILE A 103 10.91 9.97 -23.03
N LEU A 104 10.26 10.46 -24.08
CA LEU A 104 10.79 10.52 -25.43
C LEU A 104 11.65 11.80 -25.61
N PRO A 105 12.58 11.81 -26.59
CA PRO A 105 13.44 12.98 -26.85
C PRO A 105 12.67 14.29 -27.11
N ASP A 106 11.47 14.21 -27.68
CA ASP A 106 10.64 15.36 -28.04
C ASP A 106 9.73 15.82 -26.89
N ASN A 107 10.04 15.49 -25.64
CA ASN A 107 9.16 15.64 -24.46
C ASN A 107 7.82 14.90 -24.56
N GLY A 108 7.69 14.00 -25.53
CA GLY A 108 6.61 13.03 -25.58
C GLY A 108 6.74 12.01 -24.45
N LYS A 109 5.65 11.31 -24.18
CA LYS A 109 5.61 10.26 -23.17
C LYS A 109 5.02 9.01 -23.78
N GLU A 110 5.71 7.90 -23.59
CA GLU A 110 5.26 6.60 -24.08
C GLU A 110 4.93 5.70 -22.90
N LEU A 111 3.75 5.07 -22.97
CA LEU A 111 3.25 4.16 -21.96
C LEU A 111 3.48 2.71 -22.39
N LEU A 112 3.93 1.88 -21.46
CA LEU A 112 4.09 0.47 -21.69
C LEU A 112 2.72 -0.23 -21.75
N HIS A 113 2.50 -0.96 -22.84
CA HIS A 113 1.25 -1.68 -23.08
C HIS A 113 0.92 -2.69 -21.95
N PRO A 114 -0.34 -2.81 -21.49
CA PRO A 114 -0.74 -3.73 -20.41
C PRO A 114 -0.30 -5.18 -20.62
N ALA A 115 -0.42 -5.70 -21.85
CA ALA A 115 0.07 -7.04 -22.22
C ALA A 115 1.54 -7.26 -21.85
N GLU A 116 2.40 -6.26 -22.10
CA GLU A 116 3.83 -6.36 -21.83
C GLU A 116 4.15 -6.30 -20.34
N GLN A 117 3.33 -5.56 -19.58
CA GLN A 117 3.39 -5.57 -18.12
C GLN A 117 3.05 -6.96 -17.56
N ILE A 118 1.98 -7.61 -18.07
CA ILE A 118 1.61 -8.98 -17.69
C ILE A 118 2.74 -9.96 -18.02
N GLN A 119 3.28 -9.89 -19.24
CA GLN A 119 4.41 -10.72 -19.66
C GLN A 119 5.64 -10.51 -18.77
N TYR A 120 5.92 -9.26 -18.38
CA TYR A 120 6.99 -8.95 -17.45
C TYR A 120 6.75 -9.63 -16.09
N PHE A 121 5.57 -9.47 -15.49
CA PHE A 121 5.28 -10.07 -14.18
C PHE A 121 5.36 -11.60 -14.22
N LEU A 122 4.77 -12.24 -15.23
CA LEU A 122 4.87 -13.70 -15.41
C LEU A 122 6.32 -14.20 -15.50
N LYS A 123 7.20 -13.48 -16.21
CA LYS A 123 8.62 -13.83 -16.32
C LYS A 123 9.40 -13.62 -15.02
N HIS A 124 8.90 -12.76 -14.12
CA HIS A 124 9.58 -12.39 -12.88
C HIS A 124 9.03 -13.11 -11.64
N ILE A 125 7.85 -13.72 -11.73
CA ILE A 125 7.32 -14.63 -10.71
C ILE A 125 8.17 -15.90 -10.68
N LYS A 126 9.15 -15.91 -9.78
CA LYS A 126 10.13 -16.99 -9.61
C LYS A 126 10.40 -17.19 -8.12
N PRO A 127 10.76 -18.41 -7.67
CA PRO A 127 11.17 -18.64 -6.30
C PRO A 127 12.27 -17.65 -5.88
N LEU A 128 12.14 -17.06 -4.70
CA LEU A 128 13.18 -16.21 -4.11
C LEU A 128 14.45 -17.03 -3.83
N MET A 129 14.30 -18.30 -3.50
CA MET A 129 15.40 -19.25 -3.34
C MET A 129 15.21 -20.43 -4.29
N PRO A 130 15.68 -20.33 -5.55
CA PRO A 130 15.74 -21.47 -6.45
C PRO A 130 16.57 -22.61 -5.84
N ASN A 131 16.26 -23.87 -6.19
CA ASN A 131 16.92 -25.05 -5.60
C ASN A 131 18.45 -25.04 -5.74
N ASP A 132 18.96 -24.56 -6.88
CA ASP A 132 20.40 -24.41 -7.13
C ASP A 132 21.03 -23.38 -6.19
N LEU A 133 20.36 -22.23 -6.00
CA LEU A 133 20.81 -21.18 -5.11
C LEU A 133 20.75 -21.62 -3.66
N TYR A 134 19.65 -22.25 -3.24
CA TYR A 134 19.50 -22.80 -1.89
C TYR A 134 20.61 -23.80 -1.55
N SER A 135 20.97 -24.69 -2.48
CA SER A 135 22.02 -25.70 -2.26
C SER A 135 23.41 -25.09 -2.04
N ARG A 136 23.70 -23.94 -2.68
CA ARG A 136 25.01 -23.28 -2.64
C ARG A 136 25.07 -22.02 -1.79
N CYS A 137 23.95 -21.54 -1.25
CA CYS A 137 23.91 -20.23 -0.60
C CYS A 137 24.85 -20.15 0.61
N LYS A 138 25.04 -21.26 1.33
CA LYS A 138 25.97 -21.34 2.48
C LYS A 138 27.44 -21.42 2.09
N SER A 139 27.75 -22.06 0.97
CA SER A 139 29.13 -22.22 0.48
C SER A 139 29.58 -21.08 -0.43
N MET A 140 28.65 -20.25 -0.89
CA MET A 140 28.93 -19.09 -1.72
C MET A 140 29.72 -18.03 -0.95
N SER A 141 30.67 -17.37 -1.61
CA SER A 141 31.41 -16.24 -1.03
C SER A 141 30.48 -15.12 -0.55
N VAL A 142 30.92 -14.30 0.41
CA VAL A 142 30.20 -13.11 0.89
C VAL A 142 29.83 -12.19 -0.27
N ASP A 143 30.80 -11.82 -1.12
CA ASP A 143 30.55 -10.90 -2.26
C ASP A 143 29.45 -11.38 -3.23
N ALA A 144 29.47 -12.67 -3.55
CA ALA A 144 28.48 -13.26 -4.46
C ALA A 144 27.07 -13.34 -3.83
N TRP A 145 26.99 -13.52 -2.51
CA TRP A 145 25.72 -13.42 -1.78
C TRP A 145 25.23 -11.99 -1.73
N ASP A 146 26.08 -11.03 -1.38
CA ASP A 146 25.70 -9.63 -1.29
C ASP A 146 25.25 -9.07 -2.64
N LYS A 147 25.88 -9.52 -3.74
CA LYS A 147 25.43 -9.20 -5.11
C LYS A 147 24.04 -9.77 -5.40
N TYR A 148 23.72 -10.96 -4.90
CA TYR A 148 22.39 -11.54 -5.02
C TYR A 148 21.36 -10.76 -4.18
N VAL A 149 21.66 -10.51 -2.90
CA VAL A 149 20.79 -9.78 -1.96
C VAL A 149 20.50 -8.38 -2.49
N SER A 150 21.50 -7.66 -2.98
CA SER A 150 21.35 -6.32 -3.57
C SER A 150 20.35 -6.30 -4.75
N LYS A 151 20.22 -7.42 -5.50
CA LYS A 151 19.28 -7.52 -6.62
C LYS A 151 17.82 -7.73 -6.16
N VAL A 152 17.60 -8.30 -4.98
CA VAL A 152 16.27 -8.60 -4.45
C VAL A 152 15.85 -7.63 -3.35
N GLN A 153 16.77 -6.86 -2.80
CA GLN A 153 16.51 -5.87 -1.76
C GLN A 153 15.49 -4.82 -2.23
N GLY A 154 14.55 -4.48 -1.35
CA GLY A 154 13.47 -3.55 -1.61
C GLY A 154 12.35 -4.09 -2.50
N SER A 155 12.45 -5.33 -2.98
CA SER A 155 11.38 -5.98 -3.73
C SER A 155 10.27 -6.48 -2.83
N ILE A 156 9.10 -6.65 -3.41
CA ILE A 156 7.99 -7.35 -2.77
C ILE A 156 8.13 -8.85 -3.02
N VAL A 157 8.04 -9.60 -1.94
CA VAL A 157 8.07 -11.06 -1.94
C VAL A 157 6.67 -11.55 -1.61
N TRP A 158 6.19 -12.49 -2.41
CA TRP A 158 4.85 -13.05 -2.32
C TRP A 158 4.92 -14.49 -1.80
N PHE A 159 4.00 -14.81 -0.90
CA PHE A 159 3.81 -16.13 -0.29
C PHE A 159 2.42 -16.63 -0.66
N PRO A 160 2.30 -17.39 -1.76
CA PRO A 160 1.01 -17.95 -2.15
C PRO A 160 0.41 -18.77 -1.02
N LYS A 161 -0.88 -18.54 -0.70
CA LYS A 161 -1.63 -19.24 0.35
C LYS A 161 -1.24 -18.93 1.81
N HIS A 162 -0.45 -17.87 2.03
CA HIS A 162 -0.17 -17.36 3.37
C HIS A 162 -0.85 -16.00 3.59
N HIS A 163 -1.06 -15.65 4.85
CA HIS A 163 -1.55 -14.33 5.27
C HIS A 163 -0.59 -13.76 6.33
N PRO A 164 0.01 -12.57 6.11
CA PRO A 164 -0.13 -11.72 4.93
C PRO A 164 0.41 -12.38 3.65
N ALA A 165 -0.21 -12.08 2.50
CA ALA A 165 0.17 -12.67 1.22
C ALA A 165 1.54 -12.18 0.72
N ALA A 166 1.96 -10.97 1.08
CA ALA A 166 3.23 -10.41 0.64
C ALA A 166 3.92 -9.59 1.72
N ILE A 167 5.24 -9.54 1.63
CA ILE A 167 6.11 -8.76 2.52
C ILE A 167 7.22 -8.12 1.71
N ARG A 168 7.67 -6.93 2.13
CA ARG A 168 8.84 -6.30 1.54
C ARG A 168 10.11 -6.97 2.08
N LEU A 169 11.04 -7.30 1.19
CA LEU A 169 12.36 -7.83 1.57
C LEU A 169 13.33 -6.66 1.78
N ASP A 170 13.72 -6.40 3.02
CA ASP A 170 14.72 -5.39 3.34
C ASP A 170 16.11 -5.98 3.52
N GLN A 171 16.22 -7.17 4.14
CA GLN A 171 17.45 -7.96 4.20
C GLN A 171 17.14 -9.45 3.99
N LEU A 172 18.20 -10.22 3.69
CA LEU A 172 18.12 -11.66 3.49
C LEU A 172 19.35 -12.33 4.13
N ASP A 173 19.12 -13.02 5.24
CA ASP A 173 20.18 -13.57 6.09
C ASP A 173 20.31 -15.08 5.90
N ARG A 174 21.54 -15.56 5.68
CA ARG A 174 21.82 -16.98 5.37
C ARG A 174 22.52 -17.76 6.49
N GLU A 175 22.64 -17.19 7.69
CA GLU A 175 23.40 -17.79 8.79
C GLU A 175 22.69 -18.99 9.43
N ASN A 176 21.39 -19.16 9.19
CA ASN A 176 20.59 -20.24 9.77
C ASN A 176 20.79 -21.60 9.08
N SER A 177 20.55 -22.68 9.83
CA SER A 177 20.70 -24.07 9.37
C SER A 177 19.74 -24.47 8.25
N SER A 178 18.68 -23.69 7.99
CA SER A 178 17.61 -23.98 7.02
C SER A 178 17.67 -23.00 5.82
N TYR A 179 16.51 -22.62 5.28
CA TYR A 179 16.33 -21.52 4.34
C TYR A 179 16.83 -20.19 4.91
N PRO A 180 17.35 -19.29 4.05
CA PRO A 180 17.61 -17.91 4.43
C PRO A 180 16.38 -17.23 5.03
N VAL A 181 16.60 -16.27 5.92
CA VAL A 181 15.56 -15.51 6.60
C VAL A 181 15.40 -14.17 5.92
N ILE A 182 14.18 -13.87 5.51
CA ILE A 182 13.77 -12.55 5.04
C ILE A 182 13.55 -11.68 6.28
N VAL A 183 14.18 -10.51 6.29
CA VAL A 183 14.00 -9.49 7.30
C VAL A 183 13.26 -8.32 6.69
N HIS A 184 12.17 -7.91 7.34
CA HIS A 184 11.41 -6.72 7.00
C HIS A 184 11.39 -5.74 8.16
N PHE A 185 11.69 -4.47 7.88
CA PHE A 185 11.59 -3.39 8.85
C PHE A 185 10.25 -2.67 8.68
N GLY A 186 9.30 -3.03 9.53
CA GLY A 186 7.98 -2.41 9.60
C GLY A 186 7.95 -1.23 10.57
N ILE A 187 6.98 -0.33 10.38
CA ILE A 187 6.67 0.73 11.34
C ILE A 187 5.33 0.39 11.98
N ARG A 188 5.25 0.40 13.31
CA ARG A 188 3.97 0.31 14.00
C ARG A 188 3.33 1.70 14.07
N PRO A 189 2.11 1.91 13.54
CA PRO A 189 1.44 3.20 13.69
C PRO A 189 1.27 3.55 15.17
N ALA A 190 1.78 4.71 15.58
CA ALA A 190 1.82 5.12 16.99
C ALA A 190 0.44 5.12 17.66
N VAL A 191 -0.59 5.49 16.89
CA VAL A 191 -2.00 5.52 17.30
C VAL A 191 -2.54 4.13 17.63
N LEU A 192 -2.22 3.11 16.83
CA LEU A 192 -2.69 1.74 17.12
C LEU A 192 -1.98 1.19 18.36
N SER A 193 -0.70 1.45 18.52
CA SER A 193 0.04 1.03 19.72
C SER A 193 -0.43 1.74 21.00
N ILE A 194 -0.79 3.03 20.95
CA ILE A 194 -1.19 3.77 22.16
C ILE A 194 -2.55 3.31 22.70
N GLN A 195 -3.43 2.81 21.83
CA GLN A 195 -4.71 2.24 22.26
C GLN A 195 -4.51 1.02 23.16
N TYR A 196 -3.41 0.27 23.02
CA TYR A 196 -3.09 -0.86 23.91
C TYR A 196 -2.43 -0.42 25.23
N ASN A 197 -1.92 0.82 25.31
CA ASN A 197 -1.27 1.33 26.52
C ASN A 197 -2.27 1.46 27.68
N GLN A 198 -1.98 0.81 28.81
CA GLN A 198 -2.87 0.80 29.97
C GLN A 198 -3.00 2.18 30.63
N GLU A 199 -1.90 2.94 30.71
CA GLU A 199 -1.88 4.29 31.28
C GLU A 199 -2.74 5.25 30.44
N TYR A 200 -2.57 5.20 29.10
CA TYR A 200 -3.38 5.99 28.18
C TYR A 200 -4.88 5.66 28.31
N ARG A 201 -5.26 4.37 28.32
CA ARG A 201 -6.66 3.95 28.46
C ARG A 201 -7.29 4.45 29.77
N GLN A 202 -6.54 4.39 30.88
CA GLN A 202 -7.03 4.89 32.18
C GLN A 202 -7.17 6.41 32.18
N ALA A 203 -6.17 7.14 31.68
CA ALA A 203 -6.20 8.59 31.55
C ALA A 203 -7.35 9.05 30.64
N TYR A 204 -7.57 8.37 29.51
CA TYR A 204 -8.61 8.67 28.55
C TYR A 204 -10.01 8.44 29.12
N LYS A 205 -10.22 7.33 29.83
CA LYS A 205 -11.47 7.10 30.59
C LYS A 205 -11.71 8.19 31.63
N SER A 206 -10.68 8.64 32.33
CA SER A 206 -10.79 9.73 33.31
C SER A 206 -11.15 11.06 32.66
N TYR A 207 -10.54 11.38 31.51
CA TYR A 207 -10.86 12.55 30.70
C TYR A 207 -12.31 12.53 30.23
N LEU A 208 -12.76 11.44 29.61
CA LEU A 208 -14.14 11.31 29.10
C LEU A 208 -15.18 11.49 30.19
N LYS A 209 -14.94 10.95 31.40
CA LYS A 209 -15.84 11.15 32.55
C LYS A 209 -16.04 12.63 32.84
N VAL A 210 -14.97 13.42 32.94
CA VAL A 210 -15.06 14.86 33.21
C VAL A 210 -15.69 15.60 32.02
N PHE A 211 -15.31 15.25 30.79
CA PHE A 211 -15.87 15.85 29.58
C PHE A 211 -17.40 15.69 29.49
N PHE A 212 -17.92 14.47 29.69
CA PHE A 212 -19.37 14.23 29.64
C PHE A 212 -20.12 14.84 30.82
N LEU A 213 -19.52 14.86 32.02
CA LEU A 213 -20.09 15.58 33.16
C LEU A 213 -20.29 17.07 32.84
N LEU A 214 -19.29 17.70 32.20
CA LEU A 214 -19.35 19.12 31.82
C LEU A 214 -20.28 19.41 30.64
N LYS A 215 -20.55 18.42 29.80
CA LYS A 215 -21.57 18.55 28.74
C LYS A 215 -22.99 18.59 29.32
N ASN A 216 -23.21 17.97 30.48
CA ASN A 216 -24.54 17.80 31.10
C ASN A 216 -24.85 18.83 32.20
N ARG A 217 -23.90 19.70 32.58
CA ARG A 217 -24.08 20.73 33.61
C ARG A 217 -23.34 22.01 33.24
N THR A 218 -23.72 23.14 33.83
CA THR A 218 -22.99 24.39 33.64
C THR A 218 -21.57 24.29 34.25
N PRO A 219 -20.50 24.38 33.44
CA PRO A 219 -19.14 24.14 33.92
C PRO A 219 -18.58 25.33 34.71
N ILE A 220 -18.00 25.07 35.88
CA ILE A 220 -17.26 26.07 36.69
C ILE A 220 -15.80 26.13 36.21
N GLU A 221 -15.10 27.25 36.42
CA GLU A 221 -13.70 27.42 35.97
C GLU A 221 -12.74 26.34 36.48
N GLU A 222 -12.93 25.85 37.70
CA GLU A 222 -12.15 24.74 38.26
C GLU A 222 -12.36 23.43 37.48
N ASP A 223 -13.58 23.16 37.02
CA ASP A 223 -13.85 21.99 36.19
C ASP A 223 -13.18 22.10 34.81
N LYS A 224 -13.17 23.30 34.23
CA LYS A 224 -12.47 23.58 32.96
C LYS A 224 -10.97 23.45 33.12
N ALA A 225 -10.41 23.85 34.26
CA ALA A 225 -9.00 23.63 34.58
C ALA A 225 -8.67 22.13 34.71
N ASN A 226 -9.49 21.37 35.45
CA ASN A 226 -9.34 19.92 35.58
C ASN A 226 -9.43 19.19 34.23
N LEU A 227 -10.34 19.60 33.35
CA LEU A 227 -10.44 19.06 31.99
C LEU A 227 -9.15 19.34 31.18
N ARG A 228 -8.64 20.58 31.23
CA ARG A 228 -7.38 20.98 30.58
C ARG A 228 -6.18 20.17 31.09
N ASP A 229 -6.06 19.97 32.39
CA ASP A 229 -4.99 19.16 32.99
C ASP A 229 -5.04 17.71 32.51
N LYS A 230 -6.24 17.12 32.43
CA LYS A 230 -6.42 15.76 31.89
C LYS A 230 -6.08 15.68 30.41
N GLU A 231 -6.44 16.70 29.63
CA GLU A 231 -6.07 16.80 28.21
C GLU A 231 -4.55 16.93 28.04
N GLN A 232 -3.89 17.75 28.85
CA GLN A 232 -2.44 17.93 28.84
C GLN A 232 -1.72 16.63 29.23
N ARG A 233 -2.23 15.91 30.23
CA ARG A 233 -1.71 14.58 30.61
C ARG A 233 -1.84 13.58 29.45
N LEU A 234 -2.94 13.58 28.72
CA LEU A 234 -3.10 12.74 27.52
C LEU A 234 -2.05 13.11 26.45
N LYS A 235 -1.85 14.40 26.17
CA LYS A 235 -0.83 14.87 25.21
C LYS A 235 0.58 14.46 25.64
N GLN A 236 0.91 14.52 26.94
CA GLN A 236 2.20 14.05 27.46
C GLN A 236 2.40 12.55 27.30
N ILE A 237 1.37 11.74 27.59
CA ILE A 237 1.42 10.28 27.38
C ILE A 237 1.63 9.99 25.89
N VAL A 238 0.90 10.67 25.00
CA VAL A 238 1.05 10.53 23.54
C VAL A 238 2.47 10.90 23.09
N ALA A 239 3.01 12.04 23.53
CA ALA A 239 4.35 12.48 23.16
C ALA A 239 5.43 11.49 23.63
N LYS A 240 5.37 11.06 24.90
CA LYS A 240 6.28 10.06 25.45
C LYS A 240 6.17 8.72 24.72
N HIS A 241 4.96 8.32 24.36
CA HIS A 241 4.72 7.07 23.65
C HIS A 241 5.22 7.14 22.19
N ALA A 242 5.05 8.27 21.52
CA ALA A 242 5.56 8.52 20.18
C ALA A 242 7.10 8.45 20.12
N GLU A 243 7.79 8.96 21.15
CA GLU A 243 9.24 8.83 21.27
C GLU A 243 9.69 7.36 21.45
N GLN A 244 8.93 6.57 22.21
CA GLN A 244 9.22 5.15 22.47
C GLN A 244 8.90 4.22 21.28
N LEU A 245 8.02 4.64 20.37
CA LEU A 245 7.50 3.85 19.24
C LEU A 245 8.08 4.20 17.88
N LYS A 246 9.12 5.03 17.84
CA LYS A 246 10.09 4.96 16.74
C LYS A 246 10.74 3.57 16.59
N ARG A 247 10.41 2.60 17.44
CA ARG A 247 10.81 1.20 17.32
C ARG A 247 10.26 0.60 16.03
N GLU A 248 11.14 0.55 15.05
CA GLU A 248 11.08 -0.36 13.91
C GLU A 248 10.74 -1.76 14.42
N ILE A 249 9.67 -2.35 13.89
CA ILE A 249 9.36 -3.76 14.09
C ILE A 249 10.24 -4.51 13.09
N VAL A 250 11.06 -5.42 13.60
CA VAL A 250 11.78 -6.37 12.77
C VAL A 250 10.89 -7.62 12.66
N VAL A 251 10.49 -7.95 11.43
CA VAL A 251 9.80 -9.20 11.11
C VAL A 251 10.79 -10.12 10.42
N GLU A 252 11.00 -11.28 11.00
CA GLU A 252 11.86 -12.33 10.46
C GLU A 252 10.99 -13.51 10.01
N ILE A 253 11.07 -13.86 8.73
CA ILE A 253 10.30 -14.95 8.14
C ILE A 253 11.20 -15.83 7.28
N SER A 254 10.99 -17.14 7.33
CA SER A 254 11.69 -18.08 6.43
C SER A 254 11.42 -17.72 4.97
N SER A 255 12.44 -17.78 4.12
CA SER A 255 12.28 -17.65 2.67
C SER A 255 11.70 -18.91 2.00
N GLU A 256 11.36 -19.93 2.77
CA GLU A 256 10.73 -21.14 2.26
C GLU A 256 9.38 -20.78 1.63
N TYR A 257 9.15 -21.21 0.39
CA TYR A 257 7.96 -20.87 -0.43
C TYR A 257 7.81 -19.41 -0.86
N ALA A 258 8.80 -18.55 -0.60
CA ALA A 258 8.82 -17.17 -1.07
C ALA A 258 8.99 -17.08 -2.60
N TYR A 259 8.18 -16.25 -3.26
CA TYR A 259 8.30 -15.89 -4.67
C TYR A 259 8.61 -14.41 -4.84
N ARG A 260 9.42 -14.08 -5.83
CA ARG A 260 9.63 -12.69 -6.27
C ARG A 260 8.41 -12.25 -7.08
N THR A 261 7.97 -11.00 -6.94
CA THR A 261 6.88 -10.46 -7.78
C THR A 261 7.39 -9.73 -9.03
N GLY A 262 8.62 -9.21 -8.99
CA GLY A 262 9.19 -8.40 -10.06
C GLY A 262 8.98 -6.90 -9.89
N PHE A 263 8.32 -6.46 -8.81
CA PHE A 263 8.17 -5.04 -8.48
C PHE A 263 8.57 -4.73 -7.05
N LYS A 264 8.72 -3.43 -6.77
CA LYS A 264 9.20 -2.86 -5.51
C LYS A 264 8.06 -2.20 -4.74
N SER A 265 8.39 -1.65 -3.59
CA SER A 265 7.41 -1.05 -2.67
C SER A 265 6.73 0.23 -3.17
N ASP A 266 7.21 0.83 -4.26
CA ASP A 266 6.60 2.02 -4.87
C ASP A 266 5.20 1.75 -5.42
N ILE A 267 4.99 0.58 -6.05
CA ILE A 267 3.66 0.15 -6.51
C ILE A 267 2.73 -0.01 -5.31
N ILE A 268 3.18 -0.72 -4.27
CA ILE A 268 2.38 -0.95 -3.05
C ILE A 268 2.00 0.37 -2.39
N GLN A 269 2.93 1.33 -2.30
CA GLN A 269 2.65 2.63 -1.71
C GLN A 269 1.50 3.35 -2.43
N HIS A 270 1.47 3.31 -3.77
CA HIS A 270 0.37 3.90 -4.54
C HIS A 270 -0.92 3.08 -4.42
N SER A 271 -0.83 1.74 -4.47
CA SER A 271 -1.99 0.84 -4.31
C SER A 271 -2.78 1.11 -3.04
N LEU A 272 -2.08 1.37 -1.92
CA LEU A 272 -2.73 1.65 -0.64
C LEU A 272 -3.53 2.96 -0.64
N LEU A 273 -3.10 3.96 -1.42
CA LEU A 273 -3.82 5.23 -1.60
C LEU A 273 -5.07 5.08 -2.47
N LEU A 274 -5.10 4.09 -3.38
CA LEU A 274 -6.25 3.84 -4.26
C LEU A 274 -7.53 3.49 -3.49
N SER A 275 -7.40 2.88 -2.31
CA SER A 275 -8.55 2.59 -1.45
C SER A 275 -9.36 3.83 -1.12
N SER A 276 -8.67 4.92 -0.79
CA SER A 276 -9.32 6.18 -0.44
C SER A 276 -9.83 6.92 -1.67
N LEU A 277 -9.06 6.87 -2.76
CA LEU A 277 -9.50 7.42 -4.05
C LEU A 277 -10.78 6.73 -4.55
N HIS A 278 -10.86 5.40 -4.44
CA HIS A 278 -12.04 4.63 -4.80
C HIS A 278 -13.30 5.12 -4.09
N ASP A 279 -13.23 5.28 -2.76
CA ASP A 279 -14.38 5.74 -1.98
C ASP A 279 -14.72 7.20 -2.26
N HIS A 280 -13.71 8.05 -2.47
CA HIS A 280 -13.87 9.45 -2.88
C HIS A 280 -14.62 9.56 -4.22
N LEU A 281 -14.20 8.78 -5.23
CA LEU A 281 -14.85 8.74 -6.53
C LEU A 281 -16.31 8.32 -6.44
N ARG A 282 -16.62 7.28 -5.65
CA ARG A 282 -17.99 6.80 -5.46
C ARG A 282 -18.87 7.82 -4.74
N PHE A 283 -18.30 8.51 -3.75
CA PHE A 283 -19.00 9.57 -3.04
C PHE A 283 -19.36 10.72 -3.97
N HIS A 284 -18.40 11.20 -4.78
CA HIS A 284 -18.64 12.26 -5.75
C HIS A 284 -19.68 11.86 -6.80
N GLN A 285 -19.63 10.63 -7.31
CA GLN A 285 -20.64 10.13 -8.23
C GLN A 285 -22.04 10.12 -7.59
N SER A 286 -22.13 9.77 -6.31
CA SER A 286 -23.39 9.78 -5.56
C SER A 286 -23.91 11.21 -5.34
N LEU A 287 -23.02 12.19 -5.15
CA LEU A 287 -23.39 13.60 -5.07
C LEU A 287 -23.92 14.13 -6.40
N THR A 288 -23.28 13.78 -7.51
CA THR A 288 -23.76 14.18 -8.84
C THR A 288 -25.16 13.64 -9.10
N GLU A 289 -25.43 12.38 -8.74
CA GLU A 289 -26.78 11.81 -8.86
C GLU A 289 -27.79 12.53 -7.96
N LEU A 290 -27.41 12.87 -6.72
CA LEU A 290 -28.25 13.60 -5.78
C LEU A 290 -28.58 15.02 -6.27
N GLU A 291 -27.63 15.72 -6.91
CA GLU A 291 -27.83 17.06 -7.46
C GLU A 291 -28.73 17.07 -8.70
N ASN A 292 -28.79 15.95 -9.43
CA ASN A 292 -29.62 15.78 -10.62
C ASN A 292 -31.07 15.34 -10.31
N GLN A 293 -31.41 15.07 -9.04
CA GLN A 293 -32.76 14.73 -8.56
C GLN A 293 -33.54 15.96 -8.12
#